data_AF-A0A1S3IBY3-F1
#
_entry.id   AF-A0A1S3IBY3-F1
#
_cell.length_a   1.000
_cell.length_b   1.000
_cell.length_c   1.000
_cell.angle_alpha   90.00
_cell.angle_beta   90.00
_cell.angle_gamma   90.00
#
_symmetry.space_group_name_H-M   'P 1'
#
loop_
_entity.id
_entity.type
_entity.pdbx_description
1 polymer ?
#
loop_
_entity_poly.entity_id
_entity_poly.type
_entity_poly.pdbx_seq_one_letter_code
_entity_poly.pdbx_strand_id
1 'polypeptide(L)'
;MQKDKVNAYSPIEKELWHGTGNDAAQLISNTGFKRGVGKQNGRIYGDGTYFAKDASYSLRYGSNGMLILADVLTGRSEDVGLNNRPSTPPGIDSFRAQSGEIYVIFDDAQSLPKYLVTV
;
A
#
# COMPACT_ATOMS: atom_id res chain seq x y z
N MET A 1 35.23 -0.98 17.26
CA MET A 1 33.79 -0.87 17.60
C MET A 1 33.22 0.29 16.80
N GLN A 2 32.57 -0.01 15.68
CA GLN A 2 31.96 1.01 14.84
C GLN A 2 30.60 1.34 15.47
N LYS A 3 30.41 2.61 15.84
CA LYS A 3 29.16 3.06 16.46
C LYS A 3 28.06 2.95 15.41
N ASP A 4 27.06 2.12 15.69
CA ASP A 4 25.82 2.10 14.93
C ASP A 4 25.26 3.52 14.92
N LYS A 5 25.22 4.12 13.73
CA LYS A 5 24.49 5.37 13.53
C LYS A 5 23.05 5.04 13.90
N VAL A 6 22.53 5.68 14.95
CA VAL A 6 21.12 5.60 15.34
C VAL A 6 20.32 5.91 14.08
N ASN A 7 19.75 4.87 13.46
CA ASN A 7 18.91 5.02 12.28
C ASN A 7 17.73 5.88 12.73
N ALA A 8 17.53 7.02 12.08
CA ALA A 8 16.27 7.76 12.21
C ALA A 8 15.14 6.77 11.87
N TYR A 9 14.40 6.34 12.89
CA TYR A 9 13.30 5.38 12.71
C TYR A 9 12.28 6.04 11.79
N SER A 10 12.23 5.60 10.54
CA SER A 10 11.12 5.96 9.67
C SER A 10 9.84 5.45 10.32
N PRO A 11 8.74 6.24 10.33
CA PRO A 11 7.48 5.79 10.88
C PRO A 11 7.07 4.46 10.23
N ILE A 12 6.85 3.45 11.08
CA ILE A 12 6.41 2.11 10.68
C ILE A 12 4.98 2.13 10.16
N GLU A 13 4.16 3.05 10.69
CA GLU A 13 2.82 3.36 10.24
C GLU A 13 2.85 4.60 9.35
N LYS A 14 2.12 4.55 8.24
CA LYS A 14 1.99 5.66 7.29
C LYS A 14 0.56 5.81 6.85
N GLU A 15 0.11 7.05 6.72
CA GLU A 15 -1.15 7.36 6.07
C GLU A 15 -0.91 7.38 4.54
N LEU A 16 -1.58 6.50 3.80
CA LEU A 16 -1.38 6.29 2.36
C LEU A 16 -2.72 6.14 1.61
N TRP A 17 -2.69 6.41 0.30
CA TRP A 17 -3.86 6.44 -0.57
C TRP A 17 -4.02 5.16 -1.39
N HIS A 18 -5.24 4.67 -1.52
CA HIS A 18 -5.62 3.56 -2.39
C HIS A 18 -6.77 3.99 -3.31
N GLY A 19 -6.56 3.99 -4.62
CA GLY A 19 -7.61 4.25 -5.60
C GLY A 19 -8.28 2.95 -6.03
N THR A 20 -9.60 2.94 -6.10
CA THR A 20 -10.35 1.74 -6.47
C THR A 20 -11.69 2.04 -7.14
N GLY A 21 -12.46 1.01 -7.53
CA GLY A 21 -13.82 1.17 -8.06
C GLY A 21 -14.88 1.32 -6.96
N ASN A 22 -16.07 1.81 -7.29
CA ASN A 22 -17.14 2.09 -6.31
C ASN A 22 -17.50 0.84 -5.46
N ASP A 23 -17.78 -0.29 -6.09
CA ASP A 23 -18.16 -1.54 -5.38
C ASP A 23 -17.03 -2.03 -4.46
N ALA A 24 -15.79 -1.93 -4.92
CA ALA A 24 -14.62 -2.29 -4.14
C ALA A 24 -14.40 -1.32 -2.97
N ALA A 25 -14.64 -0.03 -3.16
CA ALA A 25 -14.54 0.96 -2.11
C ALA A 25 -15.56 0.71 -0.99
N GLN A 26 -16.81 0.39 -1.35
CA GLN A 26 -17.83 0.00 -0.39
C GLN A 26 -17.45 -1.28 0.36
N LEU A 27 -16.96 -2.30 -0.36
CA LEU A 27 -16.55 -3.56 0.26
C LEU A 27 -15.36 -3.38 1.21
N ILE A 28 -14.36 -2.59 0.84
CA ILE A 28 -13.19 -2.29 1.68
C ILE A 28 -13.64 -1.51 2.93
N SER A 29 -14.51 -0.51 2.76
CA SER A 29 -15.01 0.29 3.90
C SER A 29 -15.73 -0.55 4.94
N ASN A 30 -16.41 -1.62 4.52
CA ASN A 30 -17.16 -2.51 5.42
C ASN A 30 -16.34 -3.68 5.98
N THR A 31 -15.34 -4.15 5.25
CA THR A 31 -14.66 -5.42 5.57
C THR A 31 -13.15 -5.32 5.75
N GLY A 32 -12.59 -4.12 5.64
CA GLY A 32 -11.15 -3.91 5.53
C GLY A 32 -10.61 -4.25 4.14
N PHE A 33 -9.30 -4.06 3.96
CA PHE A 33 -8.64 -4.50 2.74
C PHE A 33 -8.62 -6.04 2.70
N LYS A 34 -8.86 -6.60 1.51
CA LYS A 34 -8.69 -8.02 1.25
C LYS A 34 -7.93 -8.23 -0.04
N ARG A 35 -6.91 -9.09 -0.01
CA ARG A 35 -6.18 -9.51 -1.21
C ARG A 35 -7.14 -10.07 -2.24
N GLY A 36 -7.41 -9.32 -3.30
CA GLY A 36 -8.43 -9.71 -4.28
C GLY A 36 -9.35 -8.58 -4.70
N VAL A 37 -9.69 -7.73 -3.76
CA VAL A 37 -10.73 -6.72 -3.91
C VAL A 37 -10.19 -5.50 -4.65
N GLY A 38 -10.98 -4.95 -5.57
CA GLY A 38 -10.63 -3.72 -6.28
C GLY A 38 -9.44 -3.84 -7.22
N LYS A 39 -9.01 -5.06 -7.53
CA LYS A 39 -7.88 -5.34 -8.42
C LYS A 39 -8.17 -4.83 -9.83
N GLN A 40 -7.53 -3.74 -10.19
CA GLN A 40 -7.37 -3.33 -11.59
C GLN A 40 -5.89 -3.54 -11.95
N ASN A 41 -5.62 -4.53 -12.80
CA ASN A 41 -4.37 -4.84 -13.52
C ASN A 41 -3.01 -4.29 -13.01
N GLY A 42 -1.98 -5.15 -12.97
CA GLY A 42 -0.57 -4.73 -12.89
C GLY A 42 0.10 -5.04 -11.56
N ARG A 43 0.45 -6.32 -11.34
CA ARG A 43 1.27 -6.78 -10.21
C ARG A 43 2.76 -6.62 -10.48
N ILE A 44 3.14 -5.41 -10.87
CA ILE A 44 4.50 -5.11 -11.33
C ILE A 44 5.53 -5.19 -10.21
N TYR A 45 5.11 -4.99 -8.95
CA TYR A 45 5.96 -5.02 -7.77
C TYR A 45 5.61 -6.16 -6.80
N GLY A 46 4.63 -7.01 -7.15
CA GLY A 46 4.21 -8.14 -6.35
C GLY A 46 2.69 -8.26 -6.19
N ASP A 47 2.29 -9.32 -5.50
CA ASP A 47 0.91 -9.80 -5.42
C ASP A 47 0.07 -9.19 -4.29
N GLY A 48 0.50 -8.04 -3.76
CA GLY A 48 -0.14 -7.38 -2.62
C GLY A 48 -1.19 -6.31 -2.98
N THR A 49 -1.63 -5.59 -1.96
CA THR A 49 -2.43 -4.37 -2.05
C THR A 49 -1.50 -3.16 -2.18
N TYR A 50 -1.82 -2.26 -3.11
CA TYR A 50 -0.95 -1.14 -3.48
C TYR A 50 -1.46 0.15 -2.86
N PHE A 51 -0.57 0.91 -2.25
CA PHE A 51 -0.84 2.20 -1.64
C PHE A 51 0.18 3.23 -2.14
N ALA A 52 -0.27 4.46 -2.40
CA ALA A 52 0.59 5.55 -2.83
C ALA A 52 0.69 6.63 -1.75
N LYS A 53 1.82 7.33 -1.69
CA LYS A 53 1.95 8.52 -0.83
C LYS A 53 1.03 9.65 -1.25
N ASP A 54 0.88 9.85 -2.56
CA ASP A 54 0.11 10.94 -3.13
C ASP A 54 -1.25 10.47 -3.65
N ALA A 55 -2.31 11.19 -3.27
CA ALA A 55 -3.66 10.97 -3.77
C ALA A 55 -3.75 11.03 -5.30
N SER A 56 -2.98 11.93 -5.92
CA SER A 56 -2.93 12.12 -7.38
C SER A 56 -2.43 10.88 -8.13
N TYR A 57 -1.57 10.07 -7.50
CA TYR A 57 -1.15 8.80 -8.05
C TYR A 57 -2.30 7.79 -8.00
N SER A 58 -2.94 7.68 -6.84
CA SER A 58 -4.05 6.75 -6.61
C SER A 58 -5.30 7.09 -7.43
N LEU A 59 -5.55 8.37 -7.75
CA LEU A 59 -6.66 8.80 -8.62
C LEU A 59 -6.65 8.11 -9.99
N ARG A 60 -5.48 7.75 -10.51
CA ARG A 60 -5.35 7.03 -11.79
C ARG A 60 -6.01 5.65 -11.77
N TYR A 61 -6.21 5.09 -10.58
CA TYR A 61 -6.82 3.79 -10.31
C TYR A 61 -8.20 3.91 -9.64
N GLY A 62 -8.57 5.12 -9.21
CA GLY A 62 -9.87 5.44 -8.62
C GLY A 62 -10.92 5.67 -9.70
N SER A 63 -11.77 4.67 -9.96
CA SER A 63 -12.87 4.86 -10.91
C SER A 63 -13.91 5.81 -10.31
N ASN A 64 -14.34 6.83 -11.05
CA ASN A 64 -15.24 7.90 -10.57
C ASN A 64 -14.70 8.64 -9.33
N GLY A 65 -13.37 8.83 -9.23
CA GLY A 65 -12.76 9.63 -8.17
C GLY A 65 -12.78 8.96 -6.78
N MET A 66 -13.00 7.64 -6.73
CA MET A 66 -13.05 6.89 -5.47
C MET A 66 -11.65 6.61 -4.91
N LEU A 67 -11.34 7.21 -3.76
CA LEU A 67 -10.09 7.06 -3.04
C LEU A 67 -10.32 6.64 -1.59
N ILE A 68 -9.46 5.78 -1.08
CA ILE A 68 -9.43 5.41 0.34
C ILE A 68 -8.12 5.94 0.94
N LEU A 69 -8.23 6.69 2.03
CA LEU A 69 -7.09 6.97 2.90
C LEU A 69 -7.01 5.89 3.97
N ALA A 70 -5.82 5.33 4.18
CA ALA A 70 -5.61 4.23 5.11
C ALA A 70 -4.38 4.45 5.97
N ASP A 71 -4.45 4.03 7.23
CA ASP A 71 -3.28 3.87 8.08
C ASP A 71 -2.66 2.49 7.77
N VAL A 72 -1.39 2.47 7.35
CA VAL A 72 -0.71 1.30 6.78
C VAL A 72 0.57 1.00 7.55
N LEU A 73 0.66 -0.23 8.07
CA LEU A 73 1.85 -0.75 8.76
C LEU A 73 2.90 -1.21 7.73
N THR A 74 3.66 -0.25 7.21
CA THR A 74 4.74 -0.48 6.24
C THR A 74 5.94 -1.23 6.81
N GLY A 75 6.23 -1.08 8.10
CA GLY A 75 7.30 -1.81 8.78
C GLY A 75 8.67 -1.67 8.09
N ARG A 76 9.42 -2.78 8.02
CA ARG A 76 10.67 -2.86 7.25
C ARG A 76 10.36 -3.10 5.78
N SER A 77 10.44 -2.04 4.98
CA SER A 77 10.29 -2.10 3.53
C SER A 77 11.59 -2.46 2.82
N GLU A 78 11.48 -3.21 1.73
CA GLU A 78 12.55 -3.44 0.75
C GLU A 78 12.29 -2.62 -0.52
N ASP A 79 13.31 -1.93 -1.03
CA ASP A 79 13.21 -1.23 -2.33
C ASP A 79 13.24 -2.24 -3.48
N VAL A 80 12.21 -2.23 -4.33
CA VAL A 80 12.08 -3.17 -5.44
C VAL A 80 11.92 -2.46 -6.79
N GLY A 81 12.52 -3.05 -7.82
CA GLY A 81 12.20 -2.79 -9.22
C GLY A 81 11.00 -3.63 -9.69
N LEU A 82 10.87 -3.88 -11.00
CA LEU A 82 9.84 -4.78 -11.53
C LEU A 82 10.06 -6.20 -11.01
N ASN A 83 9.21 -6.66 -10.11
CA ASN A 83 9.38 -7.91 -9.38
C ASN A 83 8.00 -8.48 -9.00
N ASN A 84 7.52 -9.49 -9.72
CA ASN A 84 6.21 -10.08 -9.47
C ASN A 84 6.30 -11.23 -8.44
N ARG A 85 6.61 -10.91 -7.19
CA ARG A 85 6.63 -11.90 -6.09
C ARG A 85 5.25 -12.03 -5.42
N PRO A 86 4.82 -13.26 -5.08
CA PRO A 86 3.55 -13.50 -4.39
C PRO A 86 3.55 -13.04 -2.92
N SER A 87 4.72 -12.91 -2.30
CA SER A 87 4.89 -12.60 -0.88
C SER A 87 6.21 -11.88 -0.61
N THR A 88 6.35 -11.33 0.59
CA THR A 88 7.62 -10.78 1.08
C THR A 88 8.60 -11.89 1.48
N PRO A 89 9.93 -11.64 1.41
CA PRO A 89 10.93 -12.46 2.08
C PRO A 89 10.81 -12.42 3.61
N PRO A 90 11.38 -13.39 4.35
CA PRO A 90 11.42 -13.36 5.81
C PRO A 90 12.04 -12.06 6.35
N GLY A 91 11.34 -11.42 7.30
CA GLY A 91 11.79 -10.18 7.94
C GLY A 91 11.59 -8.91 7.11
N ILE A 92 10.85 -8.98 5.99
CA ILE A 92 10.39 -7.84 5.20
C ILE A 92 8.87 -7.74 5.32
N ASP A 93 8.38 -6.56 5.69
CA ASP A 93 6.95 -6.35 5.98
C ASP A 93 6.19 -5.78 4.77
N SER A 94 6.90 -5.12 3.86
CA SER A 94 6.33 -4.52 2.65
C SER A 94 7.39 -4.34 1.56
N PHE A 95 6.94 -4.09 0.33
CA PHE A 95 7.82 -3.55 -0.70
C PHE A 95 7.59 -2.06 -0.89
N ARG A 96 8.67 -1.38 -1.26
CA ARG A 96 8.67 0.03 -1.63
C ARG A 96 9.17 0.17 -3.05
N ALA A 97 8.41 0.86 -3.89
CA ALA A 97 8.68 0.95 -5.33
C ALA A 97 8.56 2.40 -5.83
N GLN A 98 8.94 2.63 -7.08
CA GLN A 98 8.93 3.95 -7.75
C GLN A 98 9.57 5.04 -6.88
N SER A 99 10.84 4.83 -6.50
CA SER A 99 11.60 5.79 -5.69
C SER A 99 10.95 6.14 -4.34
N GLY A 100 10.13 5.23 -3.80
CA GLY A 100 9.50 5.42 -2.50
C GLY A 100 8.02 5.79 -2.55
N GLU A 101 7.45 5.99 -3.73
CA GLU A 101 6.09 6.53 -3.88
C GLU A 101 4.99 5.49 -3.70
N ILE A 102 5.33 4.21 -3.84
CA ILE A 102 4.37 3.10 -3.75
C ILE A 102 4.81 2.11 -2.68
N TYR A 103 3.86 1.68 -1.86
CA TYR A 103 4.00 0.56 -0.95
C TYR A 103 3.12 -0.60 -1.39
N VAL A 104 3.65 -1.82 -1.33
CA VAL A 104 2.91 -3.05 -1.58
C VAL A 104 2.84 -3.84 -0.28
N ILE A 105 1.61 -4.09 0.17
CA ILE A 105 1.29 -4.75 1.43
C ILE A 105 0.76 -6.15 1.15
N PHE A 106 1.32 -7.13 1.85
CA PHE A 106 1.05 -8.54 1.60
C PHE A 106 0.21 -9.18 2.71
N ASP A 107 -0.04 -8.52 3.83
CA ASP A 107 -1.01 -8.96 4.83
C ASP A 107 -2.17 -7.97 4.92
N ASP A 108 -3.39 -8.48 4.85
CA ASP A 108 -4.61 -7.68 4.88
C ASP A 108 -4.77 -6.95 6.21
N ALA A 109 -4.24 -7.53 7.30
CA ALA A 109 -4.28 -6.94 8.64
C ALA A 109 -3.33 -5.73 8.82
N GLN A 110 -2.42 -5.47 7.87
CA GLN A 110 -1.49 -4.34 7.91
C GLN A 110 -2.10 -3.03 7.38
N SER A 111 -3.38 -3.00 7.01
CA SER A 111 -4.00 -1.81 6.43
C SER A 111 -5.39 -1.56 7.00
N LEU A 112 -5.58 -0.40 7.61
CA LEU A 112 -6.84 0.04 8.18
C LEU A 112 -7.43 1.16 7.32
N PRO A 113 -8.56 0.94 6.59
CA PRO A 113 -9.22 2.03 5.88
C PRO A 113 -9.78 3.04 6.89
N LYS A 114 -9.49 4.33 6.66
CA LYS A 114 -9.78 5.42 7.58
C LYS A 114 -10.84 6.37 7.03
N TYR A 115 -10.70 6.76 5.76
CA TYR A 115 -11.65 7.63 5.07
C TYR A 115 -11.90 7.16 3.65
N LEU A 116 -13.14 7.28 3.20
CA LEU A 116 -13.52 7.20 1.79
C LEU A 116 -13.70 8.63 1.26
N VAL A 117 -12.94 9.00 0.25
CA VAL A 117 -12.94 10.31 -0.40
C VAL A 117 -13.44 10.16 -1.82
N THR A 118 -14.34 11.07 -2.22
CA THR A 118 -14.90 11.15 -3.58
C THR A 118 -14.50 12.48 -4.19
N VAL A 119 -13.85 12.46 -5.35
CA VAL A 119 -13.34 13.63 -6.06
C VAL A 119 -14.09 13.89 -7.36
#